data_AF-A0A7J9ND30-F1
#
_entry.id   AF-A0A7J9ND30-F1
#
_cell.length_a   1.000
_cell.length_b   1.000
_cell.length_c   1.000
_cell.angle_alpha   90.00
_cell.angle_beta   90.00
_cell.angle_gamma   90.00
#
_symmetry.space_group_name_H-M   'P 1'
#
loop_
_entity.id
_entity.type
_entity.pdbx_description
1 polymer ?
#
loop_
_entity_poly.entity_id
_entity_poly.type
_entity_poly.pdbx_seq_one_letter_code
_entity_poly.pdbx_strand_id
1 'polypeptide(L)'
;MLKDFNIRNTIKGVDKECIREFKVVTIRKKTLQIHFHWAGKGTTAAPKRGTYGPLISAISMKSEFKPMNDRLKKILIVVEVVVFAFDPNFMILGALWWKGWLWERISREEGNVYRLHQV
;
A
#
# COMPACT_ATOMS: atom_id res chain seq x y z
N MET A 1 -0.50 24.82 -0.95
CA MET A 1 0.46 25.64 -1.72
C MET A 1 0.68 26.93 -0.96
N LEU A 2 1.92 27.42 -0.85
CA LEU A 2 2.25 28.64 -0.11
C LEU A 2 2.52 29.78 -1.12
N LYS A 3 1.80 30.90 -1.00
CA LYS A 3 1.93 32.07 -1.89
C LYS A 3 2.40 33.29 -1.08
N ASP A 4 3.21 34.14 -1.71
CA ASP A 4 3.67 35.44 -1.18
C ASP A 4 4.26 35.39 0.24
N PHE A 5 5.00 34.31 0.52
CA PHE A 5 5.54 34.08 1.84
C PHE A 5 6.74 34.99 2.14
N ASN A 6 6.61 35.77 3.21
CA ASN A 6 7.68 36.60 3.73
C ASN A 6 8.11 36.11 5.12
N ILE A 7 9.34 35.60 5.19
CA ILE A 7 9.94 35.10 6.43
C ILE A 7 9.99 36.23 7.46
N ARG A 8 10.46 37.44 7.07
CA ARG A 8 10.61 38.60 7.96
C ARG A 8 9.29 39.04 8.59
N ASN A 9 8.19 38.98 7.85
CA ASN A 9 6.88 39.33 8.40
C ASN A 9 6.34 38.25 9.35
N THR A 10 6.76 37.00 9.14
CA THR A 10 6.34 35.86 9.97
C THR A 10 7.10 35.83 11.29
N ILE A 11 8.40 36.15 11.28
CA ILE A 11 9.24 36.13 12.47
C ILE A 11 9.26 37.50 13.15
N LYS A 12 9.01 37.54 14.47
CA LYS A 12 9.17 38.75 15.29
C LYS A 12 10.63 38.93 15.75
N GLY A 13 11.59 38.94 14.83
CA GLY A 13 13.02 39.12 15.16
C GLY A 13 13.99 38.49 14.16
N VAL A 14 15.27 38.86 14.27
CA VAL A 14 16.39 38.27 13.50
C VAL A 14 16.83 36.96 14.18
N ASP A 15 17.40 36.03 13.41
CA ASP A 15 17.90 34.72 13.87
C ASP A 15 16.89 33.81 14.57
N LYS A 16 15.60 33.97 14.26
CA LYS A 16 14.55 33.04 14.71
C LYS A 16 14.25 32.02 13.62
N GLU A 17 14.11 30.76 14.02
CA GLU A 17 13.71 29.70 13.11
C GLU A 17 12.27 29.91 12.60
N CYS A 18 12.07 29.67 11.31
CA CYS A 18 10.75 29.74 10.69
C CYS A 18 10.42 28.37 10.09
N ILE A 19 9.69 27.57 10.86
CA ILE A 19 9.33 26.20 10.47
C ILE A 19 7.96 26.23 9.77
N ARG A 20 7.88 25.60 8.60
CA ARG A 20 6.63 25.42 7.84
C ARG A 20 6.42 23.94 7.54
N GLU A 21 5.36 23.40 8.12
CA GLU A 21 4.96 22.01 7.91
C GLU A 21 3.93 21.93 6.78
N PHE A 22 4.18 21.04 5.82
CA PHE A 22 3.25 20.73 4.75
C PHE A 22 2.87 19.25 4.82
N LYS A 23 1.58 18.98 5.06
CA LYS A 23 1.06 17.62 4.98
C LYS A 23 0.92 17.23 3.51
N VAL A 24 1.80 16.35 3.04
CA VAL A 24 1.77 15.83 1.67
C VAL A 24 0.83 14.63 1.64
N VAL A 25 -0.38 14.82 1.12
CA VAL A 25 -1.46 13.81 1.14
C VAL A 25 -1.26 12.68 0.12
N THR A 26 -0.47 12.89 -0.94
CA THR A 26 -0.26 11.85 -1.96
C THR A 26 1.06 12.04 -2.70
N ILE A 27 2.02 11.14 -2.50
CA ILE A 27 3.25 11.05 -3.30
C ILE A 27 2.98 10.12 -4.48
N ARG A 28 2.72 10.67 -5.67
CA ARG A 28 2.59 9.87 -6.88
C ARG A 28 3.99 9.39 -7.31
N LYS A 29 4.11 8.11 -7.68
CA LYS A 29 5.34 7.53 -8.27
C LYS A 29 6.61 7.63 -7.39
N LYS A 30 6.48 7.68 -6.06
CA LYS A 30 7.61 7.74 -5.10
C LYS A 30 8.49 9.00 -5.21
N THR A 31 8.07 10.03 -5.94
CA THR A 31 8.85 11.25 -6.13
C THR A 31 8.10 12.45 -5.55
N LEU A 32 8.77 13.24 -4.70
CA LEU A 32 8.27 14.55 -4.28
C LEU A 32 9.00 15.64 -5.05
N GLN A 33 8.26 16.48 -5.77
CA GLN A 33 8.81 17.66 -6.44
C GLN A 33 8.44 18.92 -5.64
N ILE A 34 9.45 19.75 -5.37
CA ILE A 34 9.31 21.03 -4.67
C ILE A 34 9.73 22.12 -5.65
N HIS A 35 8.82 23.04 -5.98
CA HIS A 35 9.10 24.14 -6.89
C HIS A 35 9.12 25.47 -6.14
N PHE A 36 10.22 26.22 -6.29
CA PHE A 36 10.35 27.57 -5.79
C PHE A 36 10.13 28.53 -6.94
N HIS A 37 9.03 29.26 -6.90
CA HIS A 37 8.71 30.27 -7.89
C HIS A 37 8.96 31.66 -7.34
N TRP A 38 9.65 32.49 -8.12
CA TRP A 38 9.97 33.86 -7.78
C TRP A 38 9.59 34.79 -8.91
N ALA A 39 8.62 35.67 -8.66
CA ALA A 39 8.12 36.63 -9.65
C ALA A 39 8.78 38.02 -9.55
N GLY A 40 9.73 38.22 -8.63
CA GLY A 40 10.35 39.53 -8.39
C GLY A 40 11.58 39.82 -9.26
N LYS A 41 11.92 41.11 -9.44
CA LYS A 41 13.21 41.52 -10.03
C LYS A 41 14.35 41.28 -9.02
N GLY A 42 15.30 40.42 -9.36
CA GLY A 42 16.50 40.19 -8.55
C GLY A 42 17.44 41.40 -8.56
N THR A 43 18.17 41.62 -7.47
CA THR A 43 19.13 42.73 -7.32
C THR A 43 20.41 42.23 -6.64
N THR A 44 21.56 42.51 -7.24
CA THR A 44 22.85 41.90 -6.86
C THR A 44 23.75 42.81 -6.02
N ALA A 45 23.51 44.13 -6.01
CA ALA A 45 24.38 45.10 -5.34
C ALA A 45 23.62 46.23 -4.62
N ALA A 46 24.16 46.68 -3.49
CA ALA A 46 23.79 47.92 -2.83
C ALA A 46 24.11 49.13 -3.75
N PRO A 47 23.36 50.26 -3.70
CA PRO A 47 23.05 51.01 -2.47
C PRO A 47 21.63 50.77 -1.92
N LYS A 48 20.70 50.25 -2.73
CA LYS A 48 19.43 49.68 -2.23
C LYS A 48 19.59 48.17 -2.13
N ARG A 49 19.80 47.66 -0.90
CA ARG A 49 19.68 46.23 -0.58
C ARG A 49 18.31 45.77 -1.05
N GLY A 50 18.28 44.98 -2.11
CA GLY A 50 17.04 44.69 -2.80
C GLY A 50 16.46 43.32 -2.49
N THR A 51 15.54 42.92 -3.35
CA THR A 51 14.66 41.78 -3.14
C THR A 51 15.38 40.48 -3.52
N TYR A 52 15.68 39.67 -2.52
CA TYR A 52 16.24 38.34 -2.71
C TYR A 52 15.15 37.36 -3.16
N GLY A 53 15.57 36.35 -3.93
CA GLY A 53 14.72 35.25 -4.34
C GLY A 53 14.27 34.36 -3.16
N PRO A 54 13.72 33.18 -3.45
CA PRO A 54 13.21 32.28 -2.43
C PRO A 54 14.36 31.75 -1.57
N LEU A 55 14.24 31.87 -0.25
CA LEU A 55 15.24 31.46 0.73
C LEU A 55 14.77 30.22 1.49
N ILE A 56 15.63 29.20 1.57
CA ILE A 56 15.39 27.95 2.31
C ILE A 56 16.68 27.58 3.05
N SER A 57 16.57 27.13 4.29
CA SER A 57 17.71 26.63 5.07
C SER A 57 17.76 25.10 5.10
N ALA A 58 16.62 24.46 5.41
CA ALA A 58 16.52 23.00 5.53
C ALA A 58 15.15 22.49 5.10
N ILE A 59 15.09 21.22 4.68
CA ILE A 59 13.86 20.49 4.36
C ILE A 59 13.89 19.17 5.14
N SER A 60 12.82 18.89 5.88
CA SER A 60 12.64 17.63 6.61
C SER A 60 11.38 16.92 6.11
N MET A 61 11.47 15.59 5.94
CA MET A 61 10.34 14.76 5.50
C MET A 61 10.13 13.61 6.46
N LYS A 62 8.89 13.44 6.92
CA LYS A 62 8.46 12.33 7.76
C LYS A 62 7.36 11.54 7.04
N SER A 63 7.59 10.25 6.85
CA SER A 63 6.58 9.35 6.30
C SER A 63 5.71 8.79 7.42
N GLU A 64 4.39 8.81 7.23
CA GLU A 64 3.43 8.14 8.13
C GLU A 64 3.27 6.64 7.79
N PHE A 65 4.08 6.12 6.87
CA PHE A 65 4.05 4.70 6.51
C PHE A 65 4.43 3.84 7.73
N LYS A 66 3.50 3.01 8.18
CA LYS A 66 3.75 1.99 9.19
C LYS A 66 4.26 0.73 8.46
N PRO A 67 5.58 0.44 8.47
CA PRO A 67 6.06 -0.81 7.88
C PRO A 67 5.41 -1.98 8.63
N MET A 68 4.86 -2.91 7.87
CA MET A 68 4.36 -4.16 8.42
C MET A 68 5.52 -4.87 9.15
N ASN A 69 5.28 -5.27 10.40
CA ASN A 69 6.29 -5.94 11.22
C ASN A 69 6.82 -7.18 10.50
N ASP A 70 8.13 -7.37 10.47
CA ASP A 70 8.77 -8.52 9.83
C ASP A 70 8.27 -9.86 10.39
N ARG A 71 7.84 -9.89 11.66
CA ARG A 71 7.16 -11.07 12.23
C ARG A 71 5.85 -11.39 11.51
N LEU A 72 5.02 -10.38 11.22
CA LEU A 72 3.76 -10.58 10.53
C LEU A 72 3.98 -10.99 9.06
N LYS A 73 5.03 -10.46 8.41
CA LYS A 73 5.42 -10.90 7.06
C LYS A 73 5.84 -12.37 7.04
N LYS A 74 6.67 -12.78 8.00
CA LYS A 74 7.07 -14.19 8.17
C LYS A 74 5.86 -15.09 8.43
N ILE A 75 4.93 -14.66 9.29
CA ILE A 75 3.70 -15.42 9.55
C ILE A 75 2.86 -15.56 8.28
N LEU A 76 2.64 -14.49 7.50
CA LEU A 76 1.89 -14.57 6.25
C LEU A 76 2.53 -15.56 5.25
N ILE A 77 3.86 -15.51 5.09
CA ILE A 77 4.58 -16.44 4.21
C ILE A 77 4.43 -17.88 4.69
N VAL A 78 4.55 -18.12 5.99
CA VAL A 78 4.40 -19.48 6.57
C VAL A 78 2.96 -19.99 6.41
N VAL A 79 1.95 -19.13 6.62
CA VAL A 79 0.54 -19.51 6.44
C VAL A 79 0.25 -19.86 4.99
N GLU A 80 0.77 -19.09 4.03
CA GLU A 80 0.60 -19.37 2.60
C GLU A 80 1.19 -20.74 2.22
N VAL A 81 2.42 -21.03 2.65
CA VAL A 81 3.08 -22.32 2.37
C VAL A 81 2.32 -23.50 2.99
N VAL A 82 1.82 -23.37 4.22
CA VAL A 82 1.07 -24.43 4.90
C VAL A 82 -0.24 -24.74 4.16
N VAL A 83 -0.98 -23.72 3.72
CA VAL A 83 -2.25 -23.91 2.99
C VAL A 83 -2.04 -24.60 1.65
N PHE A 84 -0.98 -24.24 0.92
CA PHE A 84 -0.65 -24.89 -0.37
C PHE A 84 -0.15 -26.33 -0.21
N ALA A 85 0.43 -26.69 0.93
CA ALA A 85 0.87 -28.05 1.25
C ALA A 85 -0.26 -28.98 1.73
N PHE A 86 -1.47 -28.46 1.97
CA PHE A 86 -2.65 -29.31 2.17
C PHE A 86 -3.08 -29.87 0.80
N ASP A 87 -2.39 -30.95 0.45
CA ASP A 87 -2.32 -31.60 -0.84
C ASP A 87 -3.69 -31.98 -1.46
N PRO A 88 -3.75 -32.06 -2.81
CA PRO A 88 -4.88 -32.63 -3.55
C PRO A 88 -5.23 -34.07 -3.14
N ASN A 89 -4.39 -34.73 -2.35
CA ASN A 89 -4.62 -36.07 -1.77
C ASN A 89 -5.88 -36.13 -0.90
N PHE A 90 -6.18 -35.09 -0.11
CA PHE A 90 -7.43 -35.03 0.67
C PHE A 90 -8.65 -34.84 -0.25
N MET A 91 -8.49 -34.06 -1.31
CA MET A 91 -9.53 -33.83 -2.31
C MET A 91 -9.85 -35.09 -3.12
N ILE A 92 -8.84 -35.90 -3.47
CA ILE A 92 -9.01 -37.19 -4.17
C ILE A 92 -9.70 -38.22 -3.27
N LEU A 93 -9.33 -38.31 -1.99
CA LEU A 93 -9.98 -39.22 -1.03
C LEU A 93 -11.46 -38.87 -0.82
N GLY A 94 -11.78 -37.57 -0.70
CA GLY A 94 -13.17 -37.11 -0.61
C GLY A 94 -13.98 -37.43 -1.87
N ALA A 95 -13.40 -37.24 -3.06
CA ALA A 95 -14.07 -37.54 -4.32
C ALA A 95 -14.34 -39.04 -4.53
N LEU A 96 -13.38 -39.91 -4.15
CA LEU A 96 -13.54 -41.37 -4.23
C LEU A 96 -14.61 -41.88 -3.26
N TRP A 97 -14.66 -41.34 -2.04
CA TRP A 97 -15.72 -41.64 -1.08
C TRP A 97 -17.10 -41.24 -1.61
N TRP A 98 -17.23 -40.07 -2.25
CA TRP A 98 -18.48 -39.63 -2.84
C TRP A 98 -18.93 -40.52 -4.00
N LYS A 99 -17.99 -40.98 -4.84
CA LYS A 99 -18.30 -41.84 -5.99
C LYS A 99 -18.61 -43.29 -5.61
N GLY A 100 -18.03 -43.82 -4.53
CA GLY A 100 -18.32 -45.17 -4.04
C GLY A 100 -19.78 -45.36 -3.63
N TRP A 101 -20.36 -44.39 -2.93
CA TRP A 101 -21.77 -44.43 -2.54
C TRP A 101 -22.76 -44.36 -3.71
N LEU A 102 -22.39 -43.67 -4.79
CA LEU A 102 -23.22 -43.60 -6.00
C LEU A 102 -23.18 -44.91 -6.81
N TRP A 103 -22.03 -45.59 -6.85
CA TRP A 103 -21.90 -46.88 -7.55
C TRP A 103 -22.76 -47.98 -6.92
N GLU A 104 -22.85 -47.95 -5.58
CA GLU A 104 -23.71 -48.87 -4.83
C GLU A 104 -25.20 -48.63 -5.11
N ARG A 105 -25.61 -47.38 -5.32
CA ARG A 105 -27.01 -47.05 -5.68
C ARG A 105 -27.37 -47.50 -7.09
N ILE A 106 -26.48 -47.29 -8.07
CA ILE A 106 -26.68 -47.73 -9.47
C ILE A 106 -26.76 -49.27 -9.56
N SER A 107 -25.88 -49.97 -8.84
CA SER A 107 -25.88 -51.45 -8.82
C SER A 107 -27.16 -52.04 -8.19
N ARG A 108 -27.73 -51.35 -7.18
CA ARG A 108 -29.01 -51.73 -6.56
C ARG A 108 -30.21 -51.49 -7.47
N GLU A 109 -30.15 -50.49 -8.35
CA GLU A 109 -31.20 -50.20 -9.32
C GLU A 109 -31.18 -51.21 -10.48
N GLU A 110 -30.01 -51.55 -11.03
CA GLU A 110 -29.89 -52.57 -12.08
C GLU A 110 -30.32 -53.96 -11.57
N GLY A 111 -29.88 -54.38 -10.38
CA GLY A 111 -30.23 -55.68 -9.80
C GLY A 111 -31.73 -55.87 -9.48
N ASN A 112 -32.46 -54.80 -9.16
CA ASN A 112 -33.90 -54.86 -8.93
C ASN A 112 -34.71 -54.95 -10.23
N VAL A 113 -34.21 -54.38 -11.34
CA VAL A 113 -34.87 -54.45 -12.65
C VAL A 113 -34.85 -55.89 -13.21
N TYR A 114 -33.71 -56.60 -13.08
CA TYR A 114 -33.63 -58.00 -13.51
C TYR A 114 -34.52 -58.95 -12.68
N ARG A 115 -34.82 -58.60 -11.42
CA ARG A 115 -35.70 -59.39 -10.55
C ARG A 115 -37.19 -59.24 -10.91
N LEU A 116 -37.61 -58.11 -11.46
CA LEU A 116 -39.01 -57.86 -11.85
C LEU A 116 -39.35 -58.41 -13.24
N HIS A 117 -38.35 -58.75 -14.05
CA HIS A 117 -38.52 -59.35 -15.38
C HIS A 117 -38.55 -60.89 -15.37
N GLN A 118 -38.44 -61.53 -14.20
CA GLN A 118 -38.38 -62.99 -14.02
C GLN A 118 -39.57 -63.55 -13.22
N VAL A 119 -40.67 -62.80 -13.10
CA VAL A 119 -41.96 -63.21 -12.50
C VAL A 119 -43.03 -63.31 -13.58
#